data_AF-A0A0H5CH25-F1
#
_entry.id   AF-A0A0H5CH25-F1
#
_cell.length_a   1.000
_cell.length_b   1.000
_cell.length_c   1.000
_cell.angle_alpha   90.00
_cell.angle_beta   90.00
_cell.angle_gamma   90.00
#
_symmetry.space_group_name_H-M   'P 1'
#
loop_
_entity.id
_entity.type
_entity.pdbx_description
1 polymer ?
#
loop_
_entity_poly.entity_id
_entity_poly.type
_entity_poly.pdbx_seq_one_letter_code
_entity_poly.pdbx_strand_id
1 'polypeptide(L)'
;MPHATADPVIPARSVVITDPDTGAELSTVTATVVTIERREENGILGRMVGLDANLLIQFAGATDAHSYHLSRLVDETYWVQDAHFGPNSYPYFSNGFGARYLKPRLIHAALETLLDEAALARSLATGIGPETPLVLAVQPDDGDAPPPRGAARRGFVAQ
;
A
#
# COMPACT_ATOMS: atom_id res chain seq x y z
N MET A 1 -5.67 11.33 25.29
CA MET A 1 -6.07 11.33 23.87
C MET A 1 -4.80 11.57 23.07
N PRO A 2 -4.08 10.54 22.61
CA PRO A 2 -2.98 10.76 21.69
C PRO A 2 -3.56 11.29 20.38
N HIS A 3 -3.06 12.44 19.93
CA HIS A 3 -3.37 12.97 18.61
C HIS A 3 -2.85 11.98 17.58
N ALA A 4 -3.74 11.37 16.80
CA ALA A 4 -3.35 10.74 15.54
C ALA A 4 -2.71 11.84 14.70
N THR A 5 -1.39 11.83 14.59
CA THR A 5 -0.68 12.62 13.58
C THR A 5 -1.28 12.23 12.24
N ALA A 6 -1.86 13.20 11.54
CA ALA A 6 -2.35 13.00 10.19
C ALA A 6 -1.24 12.34 9.37
N ASP A 7 -1.56 11.24 8.69
CA ASP A 7 -0.59 10.55 7.85
C ASP A 7 0.08 11.57 6.91
N PRO A 8 1.41 11.54 6.77
CA PRO A 8 2.09 12.45 5.87
C PRO A 8 1.49 12.29 4.47
N VAL A 9 0.92 13.39 3.98
CA VAL A 9 0.37 13.49 2.63
C VAL A 9 1.55 13.41 1.68
N ILE A 10 1.58 12.36 0.86
CA ILE A 10 2.57 12.24 -0.20
C ILE A 10 2.13 13.21 -1.30
N PRO A 11 2.91 14.27 -1.60
CA PRO A 11 2.50 15.26 -2.56
C PRO A 11 2.37 14.63 -3.94
N ALA A 12 1.42 15.12 -4.73
CA ALA A 12 1.30 14.77 -6.14
C ALA A 12 2.62 15.05 -6.88
N ARG A 13 3.05 14.14 -7.75
CA ARG A 13 4.28 14.28 -8.53
C ARG A 13 4.02 14.08 -10.01
N SER A 14 4.69 14.88 -10.83
CA SER A 14 4.79 14.61 -12.26
C SER A 14 5.77 13.46 -12.49
N VAL A 15 5.31 12.41 -13.17
CA VAL A 15 6.07 11.21 -13.49
C VAL A 15 6.12 11.06 -15.01
N VAL A 16 7.32 10.96 -15.55
CA VAL A 16 7.53 10.66 -16.96
C VAL A 16 7.47 9.15 -17.15
N ILE A 17 6.56 8.72 -18.00
CA ILE A 17 6.42 7.33 -18.44
C ILE A 17 7.22 7.19 -19.72
N THR A 18 8.16 6.25 -19.72
CA THR A 18 9.07 5.98 -20.83
C THR A 18 8.83 4.59 -21.38
N ASP A 19 9.15 4.40 -22.65
CA ASP A 19 9.19 3.08 -23.24
C ASP A 19 10.36 2.29 -22.62
N PRO A 20 10.14 1.08 -22.09
CA PRO A 20 11.17 0.35 -21.39
C PRO A 20 12.29 -0.17 -22.30
N ASP A 21 12.03 -0.33 -23.60
CA ASP A 21 12.99 -0.89 -24.57
C ASP A 21 13.85 0.22 -25.20
N THR A 22 13.24 1.37 -25.47
CA THR A 22 13.87 2.47 -26.21
C THR A 22 14.24 3.67 -25.34
N GLY A 23 13.67 3.78 -24.14
CA GLY A 23 13.80 4.94 -23.26
C GLY A 23 13.08 6.20 -23.76
N ALA A 24 12.31 6.10 -24.86
CA ALA A 24 11.57 7.23 -25.39
C ALA A 24 10.44 7.65 -24.44
N GLU A 25 10.20 8.95 -24.27
CA GLU A 25 9.05 9.43 -23.51
C GLU A 25 7.74 9.03 -24.21
N LEU A 26 6.88 8.32 -23.49
CA LEU A 26 5.54 7.94 -23.94
C LEU A 26 4.49 8.95 -23.47
N SER A 27 4.60 9.40 -22.22
CA SER A 27 3.65 10.33 -21.61
C SER A 27 4.19 10.91 -20.32
N THR A 28 3.69 12.08 -19.91
CA THR A 28 3.86 12.61 -18.56
C THR A 28 2.52 12.57 -17.83
N VAL A 29 2.51 12.02 -16.61
CA VAL A 29 1.32 11.90 -15.76
C VAL A 29 1.52 12.59 -14.42
N THR A 30 0.44 13.06 -13.81
CA THR A 30 0.43 13.46 -12.40
C THR A 30 -0.03 12.29 -11.57
N ALA A 31 0.84 11.79 -10.69
CA ALA A 31 0.59 10.64 -9.82
C ALA A 31 0.49 11.08 -8.36
N THR A 32 -0.52 10.57 -7.64
CA THR A 32 -0.75 10.86 -6.22
C THR A 32 -1.01 9.57 -5.45
N VAL A 33 -0.15 9.26 -4.48
CA VAL A 33 -0.39 8.14 -3.54
C VAL A 33 -1.36 8.63 -2.47
N VAL A 34 -2.62 8.19 -2.55
CA VAL A 34 -3.71 8.61 -1.64
C VAL A 34 -3.60 7.88 -0.32
N THR A 35 -3.50 6.55 -0.39
CA THR A 35 -3.30 5.68 0.77
C THR A 35 -2.18 4.71 0.47
N ILE A 36 -1.44 4.35 1.51
CA ILE A 36 -0.57 3.19 1.54
C ILE A 36 -0.50 2.72 2.99
N GLU A 37 -0.79 1.45 3.20
CA GLU A 37 -0.89 0.85 4.53
C GLU A 37 -0.45 -0.61 4.49
N ARG A 38 -0.08 -1.14 5.67
CA ARG A 38 0.12 -2.57 5.83
C ARG A 38 -1.24 -3.25 5.83
N ARG A 39 -1.38 -4.30 5.03
CA ARG A 39 -2.60 -5.09 4.97
C ARG A 39 -2.31 -6.57 5.13
N GLU A 40 -3.23 -7.24 5.79
CA GLU A 40 -3.24 -8.68 5.98
C GLU A 40 -4.64 -9.22 5.73
N GLU A 41 -4.74 -10.27 4.92
CA GLU A 41 -6.02 -10.88 4.56
C GLU A 41 -5.87 -12.39 4.35
N ASN A 42 -6.92 -13.16 4.64
CA ASN A 42 -6.97 -14.58 4.30
C ASN A 42 -7.56 -14.73 2.89
N GLY A 43 -6.73 -15.13 1.93
CA GLY A 43 -7.13 -15.42 0.56
C GLY A 43 -7.40 -16.91 0.32
N ILE A 44 -7.78 -17.23 -0.92
CA ILE A 44 -8.06 -18.62 -1.35
C ILE A 44 -6.84 -19.54 -1.17
N LEU A 45 -5.63 -19.01 -1.36
CA LEU A 45 -4.38 -19.76 -1.24
C LEU A 45 -3.71 -19.65 0.14
N GLY A 46 -4.37 -19.01 1.10
CA GLY A 46 -3.86 -18.81 2.45
C GLY A 46 -3.67 -17.34 2.80
N ARG A 47 -2.88 -17.11 3.85
CA ARG A 47 -2.65 -15.78 4.43
C ARG A 47 -1.79 -14.92 3.49
N MET A 48 -2.26 -13.72 3.19
CA MET A 48 -1.59 -12.72 2.37
C MET A 48 -1.20 -11.55 3.27
N VAL A 49 0.07 -11.16 3.24
CA VAL A 49 0.61 -10.08 4.05
C VAL A 49 1.43 -9.17 3.14
N GLY A 50 1.21 -7.87 3.20
CA GLY A 50 1.89 -6.93 2.32
C GLY A 50 1.50 -5.48 2.55
N LEU A 51 1.73 -4.67 1.53
CA LEU A 51 1.26 -3.29 1.43
C LEU A 51 0.06 -3.22 0.48
N ASP A 52 -0.95 -2.45 0.86
CA ASP A 52 -2.08 -2.04 0.01
C ASP A 52 -1.97 -0.54 -0.23
N ALA A 53 -2.15 -0.11 -1.47
CA ALA A 53 -2.00 1.28 -1.88
C ALA A 53 -3.08 1.71 -2.86
N ASN A 54 -3.54 2.96 -2.71
CA ASN A 54 -4.38 3.63 -3.69
C ASN A 54 -3.58 4.74 -4.38
N LEU A 55 -3.40 4.60 -5.70
CA LEU A 55 -2.71 5.54 -6.56
C LEU A 55 -3.69 6.20 -7.51
N LEU A 56 -3.77 7.53 -7.48
CA LEU A 56 -4.45 8.32 -8.49
C LEU A 56 -3.48 8.72 -9.60
N ILE A 57 -3.87 8.51 -10.85
CA ILE A 57 -3.10 8.92 -12.02
C ILE A 57 -3.96 9.81 -12.91
N GLN A 58 -3.50 11.03 -13.14
CA GLN A 58 -4.09 11.97 -14.07
C GLN A 58 -3.16 12.17 -15.28
N PHE A 59 -3.67 11.86 -16.47
CA PHE A 59 -2.93 12.06 -17.72
C PHE A 59 -2.96 13.54 -18.13
N ALA A 60 -1.92 13.99 -18.84
CA ALA A 60 -1.88 15.34 -19.40
C ALA A 60 -3.12 15.61 -20.27
N GLY A 61 -3.83 16.70 -19.97
CA GLY A 61 -5.07 17.09 -20.67
C GLY A 61 -6.34 16.36 -20.22
N ALA A 62 -6.26 15.37 -19.33
CA ALA A 62 -7.43 14.74 -18.73
C ALA A 62 -8.01 15.61 -17.60
N THR A 63 -9.33 15.71 -17.52
CA THR A 63 -10.04 16.41 -16.43
C THR A 63 -10.03 15.64 -15.13
N ASP A 64 -10.04 14.32 -15.21
CA ASP A 64 -10.26 13.43 -14.08
C ASP A 64 -9.14 12.39 -13.96
N ALA A 65 -8.86 11.97 -12.72
CA ALA A 65 -7.88 10.94 -12.44
C ALA A 65 -8.49 9.53 -12.51
N HIS A 66 -7.67 8.57 -12.87
CA HIS A 66 -7.93 7.14 -12.72
C HIS A 66 -7.46 6.69 -11.34
N SER A 67 -8.14 5.72 -10.74
CA SER A 67 -7.79 5.13 -9.43
C SER A 67 -7.27 3.72 -9.61
N TYR A 68 -6.09 3.45 -9.07
CA TYR A 68 -5.43 2.15 -9.11
C TYR A 68 -5.24 1.65 -7.68
N HIS A 69 -5.83 0.50 -7.37
CA HIS A 69 -5.56 -0.21 -6.14
C HIS A 69 -4.49 -1.25 -6.40
N LEU A 70 -3.45 -1.20 -5.59
CA LEU A 70 -2.19 -1.89 -5.83
C LEU A 70 -1.77 -2.61 -4.57
N SER A 71 -1.22 -3.81 -4.73
CA SER A 71 -0.55 -4.48 -3.62
C SER A 71 0.84 -4.95 -4.00
N ARG A 72 1.68 -5.02 -2.97
CA ARG A 72 2.95 -5.74 -3.00
C ARG A 72 3.01 -6.62 -1.76
N LEU A 73 3.07 -7.92 -1.95
CA LEU A 73 3.14 -8.89 -0.85
C LEU A 73 4.58 -9.03 -0.36
N VAL A 74 4.75 -9.52 0.87
CA VAL A 74 6.07 -9.86 1.42
C VAL A 74 6.81 -10.78 0.45
N ASP A 75 8.11 -10.55 0.30
CA ASP A 75 9.01 -11.23 -0.63
C ASP A 75 8.80 -10.92 -2.14
N GLU A 76 7.83 -10.07 -2.52
CA GLU A 76 7.65 -9.63 -3.92
C GLU A 76 8.54 -8.44 -4.29
N THR A 77 8.99 -8.41 -5.56
CA THR A 77 9.84 -7.32 -6.10
C THR A 77 9.07 -6.26 -6.90
N TYR A 78 7.78 -6.46 -7.18
CA TYR A 78 6.97 -5.59 -8.05
C TYR A 78 5.59 -5.30 -7.45
N TRP A 79 4.96 -4.22 -7.91
CA TRP A 79 3.60 -3.88 -7.53
C TRP A 79 2.60 -4.49 -8.52
N VAL A 80 1.49 -5.03 -7.99
CA VAL A 80 0.41 -5.63 -8.80
C VAL A 80 -0.85 -4.80 -8.66
N GLN A 81 -1.51 -4.52 -9.79
CA GLN A 81 -2.84 -3.92 -9.81
C GLN A 81 -3.89 -4.95 -9.38
N ASP A 82 -4.50 -4.70 -8.22
CA ASP A 82 -5.61 -5.46 -7.70
C ASP A 82 -6.94 -4.91 -8.23
N ALA A 83 -7.06 -3.61 -8.45
CA ALA A 83 -8.21 -3.01 -9.11
C ALA A 83 -7.84 -1.74 -9.89
N HIS A 84 -8.63 -1.44 -10.91
CA HIS A 84 -8.52 -0.21 -11.70
C HIS A 84 -9.92 0.36 -11.96
N PHE A 85 -10.08 1.62 -11.58
CA PHE A 85 -11.27 2.42 -11.84
C PHE A 85 -10.90 3.62 -12.71
N GLY A 86 -11.69 3.86 -13.75
CA GLY A 86 -11.61 5.06 -14.58
C GLY A 86 -12.16 6.30 -13.88
N PRO A 87 -12.31 7.39 -14.64
CA PRO A 87 -12.99 8.59 -14.19
C PRO A 87 -14.37 8.28 -13.61
N ASN A 88 -14.76 8.99 -12.55
CA ASN A 88 -16.03 8.80 -11.84
C ASN A 88 -16.22 7.38 -11.24
N SER A 89 -15.11 6.72 -10.89
CA SER A 89 -15.11 5.39 -10.26
C SER A 89 -15.70 4.27 -11.14
N TYR A 90 -15.69 4.43 -12.46
CA TYR A 90 -16.14 3.37 -13.37
C TYR A 90 -15.18 2.16 -13.31
N PRO A 91 -15.65 0.95 -12.97
CA PRO A 91 -14.77 -0.20 -12.79
C PRO A 91 -14.31 -0.79 -14.13
N TYR A 92 -13.00 -0.92 -14.33
CA TYR A 92 -12.44 -1.73 -15.42
C TYR A 92 -12.24 -3.19 -14.98
N PHE A 93 -11.69 -3.39 -13.78
CA PHE A 93 -11.59 -4.68 -13.12
C PHE A 93 -11.35 -4.51 -11.62
N SER A 94 -11.66 -5.54 -10.83
CA SER A 94 -11.39 -5.61 -9.40
C SER A 94 -11.22 -7.06 -8.97
N ASN A 95 -10.00 -7.43 -8.61
CA ASN A 95 -9.59 -8.77 -8.21
C ASN A 95 -9.49 -8.93 -6.69
N GLY A 96 -9.37 -7.81 -5.95
CA GLY A 96 -9.12 -7.81 -4.51
C GLY A 96 -7.65 -7.96 -4.15
N PHE A 97 -7.34 -7.65 -2.89
CA PHE A 97 -5.97 -7.60 -2.37
C PHE A 97 -5.25 -8.94 -2.52
N GLY A 98 -4.05 -8.93 -3.08
CA GLY A 98 -3.16 -10.10 -3.06
C GLY A 98 -3.58 -11.29 -3.93
N ALA A 99 -4.55 -11.12 -4.85
CA ALA A 99 -5.12 -12.21 -5.64
C ALA A 99 -4.18 -12.75 -6.75
N ARG A 100 -3.01 -13.28 -6.37
CA ARG A 100 -1.94 -13.78 -7.28
C ARG A 100 -2.30 -15.03 -8.09
N TYR A 101 -3.45 -15.66 -7.79
CA TYR A 101 -4.00 -16.74 -8.60
C TYR A 101 -4.70 -16.25 -9.88
N LEU A 102 -4.90 -14.94 -10.03
CA LEU A 102 -5.39 -14.30 -11.25
C LEU A 102 -4.21 -13.73 -12.06
N LYS A 103 -4.45 -13.39 -13.34
CA LYS A 103 -3.43 -12.82 -14.21
C LYS A 103 -2.92 -11.49 -13.61
N PRO A 104 -1.64 -11.39 -13.19
CA PRO A 104 -1.10 -10.18 -12.61
C PRO A 104 -1.01 -9.08 -13.68
N ARG A 105 -1.26 -7.85 -13.25
CA ARG A 105 -1.13 -6.64 -14.06
C ARG A 105 -0.15 -5.72 -13.35
N LEU A 106 0.95 -5.41 -13.99
CA LEU A 106 2.02 -4.57 -13.42
C LEU A 106 1.76 -3.09 -13.71
N ILE A 107 2.48 -2.22 -13.03
CA ILE A 107 2.55 -0.78 -13.35
C ILE A 107 3.94 -0.43 -13.87
N HIS A 108 4.07 0.78 -14.42
CA HIS A 108 5.35 1.27 -14.91
C HIS A 108 6.34 1.49 -13.75
N ALA A 109 7.62 1.15 -13.95
CA ALA A 109 8.66 1.21 -12.90
C ALA A 109 8.81 2.59 -12.23
N ALA A 110 8.62 3.68 -12.97
CA ALA A 110 8.64 5.03 -12.41
C ALA A 110 7.52 5.27 -11.37
N LEU A 111 6.36 4.61 -11.54
CA LEU A 111 5.25 4.65 -10.57
C LEU A 111 5.53 3.72 -9.39
N GLU A 112 6.18 2.57 -9.61
CA GLU A 112 6.64 1.71 -8.51
C GLU A 112 7.60 2.45 -7.59
N THR A 113 8.55 3.19 -8.16
CA THR A 113 9.49 4.01 -7.39
C THR A 113 8.77 5.00 -6.47
N LEU A 114 7.69 5.64 -6.95
CA LEU A 114 6.88 6.54 -6.14
C LEU A 114 6.22 5.83 -4.95
N LEU A 115 5.73 4.61 -5.15
CA LEU A 115 5.12 3.80 -4.09
C LEU A 115 6.15 3.27 -3.09
N ASP A 116 7.33 2.90 -3.58
CA ASP A 116 8.44 2.43 -2.75
C ASP A 116 8.94 3.55 -1.83
N GLU A 117 9.14 4.76 -2.38
CA GLU A 117 9.46 5.95 -1.59
C GLU A 117 8.37 6.27 -0.56
N ALA A 118 7.10 6.15 -0.94
CA ALA A 118 5.96 6.35 -0.04
C ALA A 118 5.96 5.36 1.13
N ALA A 119 6.22 4.08 0.85
CA ALA A 119 6.31 3.02 1.87
C ALA A 119 7.44 3.28 2.86
N LEU A 120 8.62 3.66 2.35
CA LEU A 120 9.79 4.00 3.16
C LEU A 120 9.55 5.26 4.00
N ALA A 121 8.99 6.32 3.40
CA ALA A 121 8.69 7.57 4.09
C ALA A 121 7.71 7.39 5.25
N ARG A 122 6.80 6.40 5.16
CA ARG A 122 5.86 6.03 6.22
C ARG A 122 6.37 4.95 7.16
N SER A 123 7.62 4.51 7.02
CA SER A 123 8.20 3.41 7.81
C SER A 123 7.35 2.13 7.77
N LEU A 124 6.68 1.87 6.63
CA LEU A 124 5.90 0.64 6.42
C LEU A 124 6.79 -0.53 5.97
N ALA A 125 7.93 -0.21 5.36
CA ALA A 125 8.92 -1.17 4.88
C ALA A 125 10.32 -0.79 5.40
N THR A 126 11.13 -1.81 5.66
CA THR A 126 12.58 -1.68 5.90
C THR A 126 13.40 -2.09 4.68
N GLY A 127 12.78 -2.80 3.72
CA GLY A 127 13.37 -3.13 2.42
C GLY A 127 12.28 -3.13 1.35
N ILE A 128 12.47 -2.38 0.28
CA ILE A 128 11.58 -2.30 -0.88
C ILE A 128 12.32 -1.59 -2.02
N GLY A 129 12.12 -2.04 -3.26
CA GLY A 129 12.78 -1.49 -4.45
C GLY A 129 12.61 -2.38 -5.69
N PRO A 130 13.08 -1.95 -6.87
CA PRO A 130 12.92 -2.71 -8.13
C PRO A 130 13.58 -4.11 -8.09
N GLU A 131 14.67 -4.24 -7.34
CA GLU A 131 15.40 -5.51 -7.16
C GLU A 131 15.46 -5.94 -5.69
N THR A 132 14.66 -5.30 -4.84
CA THR A 132 14.66 -5.54 -3.39
C THR A 132 13.29 -6.05 -2.97
N PRO A 133 13.15 -7.33 -2.57
CA PRO A 133 11.89 -7.87 -2.08
C PRO A 133 11.30 -7.03 -0.94
N LEU A 134 9.97 -6.99 -0.84
CA LEU A 134 9.31 -6.30 0.27
C LEU A 134 9.65 -6.97 1.60
N VAL A 135 10.23 -6.20 2.50
CA VAL A 135 10.41 -6.50 3.92
C VAL A 135 9.67 -5.44 4.72
N LEU A 136 8.61 -5.85 5.42
CA LEU A 136 7.81 -4.96 6.25
C LEU A 136 8.59 -4.48 7.47
N ALA A 137 8.34 -3.25 7.87
CA ALA A 137 8.83 -2.76 9.14
C ALA A 137 8.15 -3.49 10.30
N VAL A 138 8.89 -3.67 11.40
CA VAL A 138 8.32 -4.17 12.65
C VAL A 138 7.29 -3.16 13.14
N GLN A 139 6.03 -3.58 13.27
CA GLN A 139 5.04 -2.76 13.95
C GLN A 139 5.51 -2.61 15.40
N PRO A 140 5.60 -1.39 15.95
CA PRO A 140 5.70 -1.27 17.39
C PRO A 140 4.48 -1.98 17.97
N ASP A 141 4.72 -2.97 18.85
CA ASP A 141 3.64 -3.61 19.59
C ASP A 141 2.81 -2.49 20.22
N ASP A 142 1.51 -2.46 19.91
CA ASP A 142 0.53 -1.65 20.64
C ASP A 142 0.37 -2.23 22.04
N GLY A 143 1.42 -2.13 22.85
CA GLY A 143 1.40 -2.43 24.27
C GLY A 143 1.13 -3.88 24.62
N ASP A 144 2.21 -4.61 24.87
CA ASP A 144 2.35 -5.39 26.10
C ASP A 144 2.17 -4.46 27.33
N ALA A 145 0.98 -3.86 27.48
CA ALA A 145 0.60 -3.19 28.68
C ALA A 145 0.44 -4.30 29.72
N PRO A 146 1.34 -4.42 30.71
CA PRO A 146 1.16 -5.41 31.74
C PRO A 146 -0.21 -5.18 32.37
N PRO A 147 -0.99 -6.24 32.64
CA PRO A 147 -2.30 -6.10 33.27
C PRO A 147 -2.14 -5.22 34.51
N PRO A 148 -3.08 -4.30 34.78
CA PRO A 148 -2.96 -3.37 35.89
C PRO A 148 -2.66 -4.16 37.17
N ARG A 149 -1.45 -3.96 37.72
CA ARG A 149 -1.06 -4.49 39.03
C ARG A 149 -1.87 -3.75 40.08
N GLY A 150 -3.08 -4.22 40.37
CA GLY A 150 -3.91 -3.51 41.35
C GLY A 150 -5.37 -3.93 41.43
N ALA A 151 -5.65 -5.23 41.56
CA ALA A 151 -6.84 -5.64 42.31
C ALA A 151 -6.41 -6.78 43.23
N ALA A 152 -5.93 -6.39 44.40
CA ALA A 152 -5.72 -7.29 45.51
C ALA A 152 -7.00 -8.12 45.72
N ARG A 153 -6.81 -9.44 45.74
CA ARG A 153 -7.76 -10.40 46.29
C ARG A 153 -8.22 -9.88 47.65
N ARG A 154 -9.47 -9.39 47.76
CA ARG A 154 -10.17 -9.44 49.04
C ARG A 154 -10.81 -10.82 49.12
N GLY A 155 -10.29 -11.64 50.02
CA GLY A 155 -10.87 -12.93 50.33
C GLY A 155 -12.19 -12.80 51.10
N PHE A 156 -12.87 -13.95 51.21
CA PHE A 156 -13.71 -14.39 52.33
C PHE A 156 -14.96 -13.53 52.63
N VAL A 157 -16.18 -14.06 52.79
CA VAL A 157 -16.65 -15.11 53.71
C VAL A 157 -17.99 -15.66 53.18
N ALA A 158 -18.20 -16.96 53.35
CA ALA A 158 -19.50 -17.62 53.20
C ALA A 158 -20.39 -17.42 54.43
N GLN A 159 -21.69 -17.18 54.22
CA GLN A 159 -22.76 -17.60 55.13
C GLN A 159 -23.94 -18.10 54.30
#